data_AF-A0A3D5HB97-F1
#
_entry.id   AF-A0A3D5HB97-F1
#
_cell.length_a   1.000
_cell.length_b   1.000
_cell.length_c   1.000
_cell.angle_alpha   90.00
_cell.angle_beta   90.00
_cell.angle_gamma   90.00
#
_symmetry.space_group_name_H-M   'P 1'
#
loop_
_entity.id
_entity.type
_entity.pdbx_description
1 polymer ?
#
loop_
_entity_poly.entity_id
_entity_poly.type
_entity_poly.pdbx_seq_one_letter_code
_entity_poly.pdbx_strand_id
1 'polypeptide(L)'
;MELWRKNLYILWGTQFLAMIGMNLVVPFLPFFIRTLGVTNETEVTRWSGLVFAGPFVSSFFVTPLWGTMGDKYGRKPMVVRALIGLAISQVLIGF
;
A
#
# COMPACT_ATOMS: atom_id res chain seq x y z
N MET A 1 -19.03 13.12 22.71
CA MET A 1 -18.03 13.06 21.61
C MET A 1 -18.72 13.41 20.31
N GLU A 2 -18.37 14.55 19.71
CA GLU A 2 -18.88 14.94 18.40
C GLU A 2 -18.55 13.90 17.32
N LEU A 3 -19.43 13.77 16.32
CA LEU A 3 -19.33 12.75 15.27
C LEU A 3 -17.99 12.80 14.51
N TRP A 4 -17.45 14.01 14.29
CA TRP A 4 -16.18 14.20 13.60
C TRP A 4 -14.99 13.64 14.38
N ARG A 5 -15.01 13.73 15.73
CA ARG A 5 -13.94 13.17 16.57
C ARG A 5 -13.93 11.65 16.49
N LYS A 6 -15.11 11.01 16.55
CA LYS A 6 -15.23 9.56 16.38
C LYS A 6 -14.71 9.10 15.02
N ASN A 7 -15.10 9.79 13.95
CA ASN A 7 -14.63 9.47 12.59
C ASN A 7 -13.11 9.64 12.46
N LEU A 8 -12.54 10.68 13.07
CA LEU A 8 -11.09 10.91 13.05
C LEU A 8 -10.33 9.76 13.73
N TYR A 9 -10.75 9.33 14.93
CA TYR A 9 -10.10 8.22 15.62
C TYR A 9 -10.19 6.90 14.86
N ILE A 10 -11.35 6.63 14.25
CA ILE A 10 -11.52 5.44 13.40
C ILE A 10 -10.57 5.51 12.22
N LEU A 11 -10.61 6.59 11.43
CA LEU A 11 -9.75 6.78 10.26
C LEU A 11 -8.27 6.72 10.61
N TRP A 12 -7.89 7.30 11.75
CA TRP A 12 -6.51 7.27 12.24
C TRP A 12 -6.07 5.83 12.54
N GLY A 13 -6.89 5.06 13.25
CA GLY A 13 -6.60 3.65 13.54
C GLY A 13 -6.50 2.80 12.27
N THR A 14 -7.41 2.99 11.32
CA THR A 14 -7.35 2.25 10.05
C THR A 14 -6.14 2.62 9.21
N GLN A 15 -5.80 3.91 9.14
CA GLN A 15 -4.62 4.38 8.41
C GLN A 15 -3.33 3.86 9.06
N PHE A 16 -3.27 3.83 10.38
CA PHE A 16 -2.14 3.30 11.13
C PHE A 16 -1.92 1.82 10.81
N LEU A 17 -2.98 1.00 10.90
CA LEU A 17 -2.92 -0.43 10.54
C LEU A 17 -2.51 -0.64 9.07
N ALA A 18 -3.06 0.17 8.17
CA ALA A 18 -2.70 0.13 6.75
C ALA A 18 -1.22 0.42 6.50
N MET A 19 -0.67 1.44 7.17
CA MET A 19 0.74 1.81 7.06
C MET A 19 1.69 0.74 7.62
N ILE A 20 1.31 0.06 8.69
CA ILE A 20 2.10 -1.07 9.23
C ILE A 20 2.20 -2.17 8.17
N GLY A 21 1.07 -2.65 7.64
CA GLY A 21 1.07 -3.71 6.63
C GLY A 21 1.91 -3.35 5.41
N MET A 22 1.78 -2.10 4.93
CA MET A 22 2.53 -1.63 3.76
C MET A 22 4.05 -1.57 3.99
N ASN A 23 4.50 -1.15 5.18
CA ASN A 23 5.93 -0.99 5.46
C ASN A 23 6.61 -2.32 5.86
N LEU A 24 5.87 -3.29 6.39
CA LEU A 24 6.43 -4.58 6.77
C LEU A 24 7.03 -5.34 5.58
N VAL A 25 6.55 -5.10 4.35
CA VAL A 25 7.03 -5.80 3.13
C VAL A 25 8.44 -5.36 2.71
N VAL A 26 8.81 -4.11 2.99
CA VAL A 26 10.08 -3.49 2.53
C VAL A 26 11.33 -4.31 2.91
N PRO A 27 11.52 -4.73 4.18
CA PRO A 27 12.70 -5.52 4.55
C PRO A 27 12.71 -6.94 3.96
N PHE A 28 11.57 -7.52 3.60
CA PHE A 28 11.50 -8.88 3.03
C PHE A 28 11.76 -8.92 1.52
N LEU A 29 11.59 -7.79 0.82
CA LEU A 29 11.80 -7.68 -0.62
C LEU A 29 13.18 -8.19 -1.10
N PRO A 30 14.32 -7.78 -0.51
CA PRO A 30 15.63 -8.30 -0.93
C PRO A 30 15.81 -9.80 -0.64
N PHE A 31 15.18 -10.33 0.43
CA PHE A 31 15.19 -11.77 0.70
C PHE A 31 14.41 -12.54 -0.38
N PHE A 32 13.26 -12.03 -0.81
CA PHE A 32 12.47 -12.62 -1.88
C PHE A 32 13.21 -12.63 -3.23
N ILE A 33 13.95 -11.56 -3.53
CA ILE A 33 14.77 -11.48 -4.75
C ILE A 33 15.93 -12.47 -4.72
N ARG A 34 16.53 -12.71 -3.55
CA ARG A 34 17.55 -13.77 -3.39
C ARG A 34 16.97 -15.16 -3.63
N THR A 35 15.74 -15.43 -3.16
CA THR A 35 15.05 -16.72 -3.43
C THR A 35 14.68 -16.94 -4.89
N LEU A 36 14.56 -15.86 -5.68
CA LEU A 36 14.35 -15.92 -7.14
C LEU A 36 15.64 -16.27 -7.92
N GLY A 37 16.76 -16.51 -7.25
CA GLY A 37 18.02 -16.95 -7.86
C GLY A 37 19.01 -15.82 -8.16
N VAL A 38 18.72 -14.57 -7.75
CA VAL A 38 19.66 -13.45 -7.89
C VAL A 38 20.66 -13.48 -6.73
N THR A 39 21.87 -13.96 -7.02
CA THR A 39 22.94 -14.15 -6.02
C THR A 39 23.90 -12.96 -5.93
N ASN A 40 23.93 -12.08 -6.94
CA ASN A 40 24.81 -10.92 -6.98
C ASN A 40 24.22 -9.74 -6.20
N GLU A 41 24.91 -9.24 -5.15
CA GLU A 41 24.39 -8.20 -4.26
C GLU A 41 24.04 -6.88 -4.98
N THR A 42 24.81 -6.56 -6.02
CA THR A 42 24.56 -5.38 -6.86
C THR A 42 23.24 -5.49 -7.62
N GLU A 43 22.91 -6.70 -8.10
CA GLU A 43 21.67 -6.97 -8.82
C GLU A 43 20.47 -7.03 -7.86
N VAL A 44 20.63 -7.65 -6.69
CA VAL A 44 19.59 -7.66 -5.64
C VAL A 44 19.19 -6.24 -5.27
N THR A 45 20.16 -5.35 -5.06
CA THR A 45 19.90 -3.94 -4.72
C THR A 45 19.18 -3.21 -5.84
N ARG A 46 19.60 -3.41 -7.09
CA ARG A 46 19.00 -2.78 -8.27
C ARG A 46 17.57 -3.24 -8.51
N TRP A 47 17.31 -4.55 -8.43
CA TRP A 47 15.97 -5.11 -8.58
C TRP A 47 15.06 -4.73 -7.41
N SER A 48 15.58 -4.71 -6.18
CA SER A 48 14.81 -4.25 -5.01
C SER A 48 14.36 -2.80 -5.19
N GLY A 49 15.26 -1.92 -5.65
CA GLY A 49 14.93 -0.53 -5.93
C GLY A 49 13.88 -0.37 -7.04
N LEU A 50 13.99 -1.14 -8.12
CA LEU A 50 13.01 -1.12 -9.22
C LEU A 50 11.62 -1.61 -8.78
N VAL A 51 11.57 -2.72 -8.04
CA VAL A 51 10.30 -3.26 -7.53
C VAL A 51 9.67 -2.33 -6.50
N PHE A 52 10.48 -1.71 -5.64
CA PHE A 52 10.01 -0.70 -4.70
C PHE A 52 9.49 0.57 -5.40
N ALA A 53 10.10 0.98 -6.52
CA ALA A 53 9.66 2.13 -7.30
C ALA A 53 8.34 1.89 -8.07
N GLY A 54 8.05 0.65 -8.46
CA GLY A 54 6.87 0.27 -9.24
C GLY A 54 5.55 0.81 -8.69
N PRO A 55 5.20 0.57 -7.40
CA PRO A 55 4.00 1.10 -6.77
C PRO A 55 3.86 2.63 -6.84
N PHE A 56 4.96 3.38 -6.79
CA PHE A 56 4.93 4.85 -6.90
C PHE A 56 4.58 5.30 -8.32
N VAL A 57 5.10 4.62 -9.33
CA VAL A 57 4.74 4.86 -10.73
C VAL A 57 3.27 4.55 -10.96
N SER A 58 2.78 3.40 -10.48
CA SER A 58 1.34 3.07 -10.55
C SER A 58 0.48 4.09 -9.81
N SER A 59 0.92 4.52 -8.61
CA SER A 59 0.23 5.54 -7.82
C SER A 59 0.19 6.88 -8.56
N PHE A 60 1.24 7.27 -9.27
CA PHE A 60 1.26 8.52 -10.03
C PHE A 60 0.11 8.62 -11.04
N PHE A 61 -0.20 7.54 -11.76
CA PHE A 61 -1.32 7.50 -12.70
C PHE A 61 -2.67 7.31 -12.01
N VAL A 62 -2.73 6.49 -10.96
CA VAL A 62 -3.99 6.12 -10.30
C VAL A 62 -4.48 7.19 -9.33
N THR A 63 -3.59 7.96 -8.69
CA THR A 63 -3.94 8.98 -7.69
C THR A 63 -4.93 10.03 -8.19
N PRO A 64 -4.74 10.69 -9.36
CA PRO A 64 -5.71 11.67 -9.86
C PRO A 64 -7.07 11.04 -10.22
N LEU A 65 -7.06 9.81 -10.76
CA LEU A 65 -8.27 9.05 -11.05
C LEU A 65 -9.05 8.70 -9.78
N TRP A 66 -8.34 8.21 -8.76
CA TRP A 66 -8.96 7.83 -7.49
C TRP A 66 -9.46 9.07 -6.75
N GLY A 67 -8.68 10.16 -6.71
CA GLY A 67 -9.07 11.42 -6.05
C GLY A 67 -10.34 12.03 -6.63
N THR A 68 -10.43 12.11 -7.96
CA THR A 68 -11.64 12.63 -8.63
C THR A 68 -12.88 11.74 -8.39
N MET A 69 -12.71 10.42 -8.32
CA MET A 69 -13.79 9.51 -7.93
C MET A 69 -14.21 9.67 -6.47
N GLY A 70 -13.28 9.97 -5.57
CA GLY A 70 -13.56 10.24 -4.16
C GLY A 70 -14.43 11.47 -3.93
N ASP A 71 -14.17 12.52 -4.70
CA ASP A 71 -14.94 13.77 -4.63
C ASP A 71 -16.34 13.60 -5.25
N LYS A 72 -16.48 12.76 -6.28
CA LYS A 72 -17.76 12.51 -6.97
C LYS A 72 -18.70 11.53 -6.24
N TYR A 73 -18.17 10.45 -5.67
CA TYR A 73 -18.97 9.36 -5.07
C TYR A 73 -19.02 9.40 -3.52
N GLY A 74 -18.35 10.38 -2.92
CA GLY A 74 -18.26 10.55 -1.48
C GLY A 74 -17.08 9.79 -0.84
N ARG A 75 -16.48 10.41 0.18
CA ARG A 75 -15.22 9.92 0.80
C ARG A 75 -15.37 8.58 1.54
N LYS A 76 -16.54 8.31 2.14
CA LYS A 76 -16.75 7.10 2.98
C LYS A 76 -16.69 5.78 2.19
N PRO A 77 -17.44 5.57 1.08
CA PRO A 77 -17.35 4.34 0.30
C PRO A 77 -15.97 4.16 -0.37
N MET A 78 -15.29 5.25 -0.70
CA MET A 78 -13.95 5.21 -1.29
C MET A 78 -12.90 4.63 -0.31
N VAL A 79 -12.91 5.07 0.95
CA VAL A 79 -12.01 4.55 2.00
C VAL A 79 -12.23 3.06 2.21
N VAL A 80 -13.49 2.61 2.24
CA VAL A 80 -13.81 1.18 2.41
C VAL A 80 -13.26 0.34 1.24
N ARG A 81 -13.43 0.80 0.00
CA ARG A 81 -12.87 0.11 -1.18
C ARG A 81 -11.34 0.05 -1.15
N ALA A 82 -10.68 1.14 -0.75
CA ALA A 82 -9.23 1.18 -0.63
C ALA A 82 -8.71 0.19 0.42
N LEU A 83 -9.38 0.09 1.58
CA LEU A 83 -9.02 -0.85 2.64
C LEU A 83 -9.23 -2.31 2.23
N ILE A 84 -10.30 -2.62 1.49
CA ILE A 84 -10.53 -3.96 0.95
C ILE A 84 -9.43 -4.31 -0.06
N GLY A 85 -9.10 -3.39 -0.98
CA GLY A 85 -8.00 -3.59 -1.93
C GLY A 85 -6.67 -3.83 -1.23
N LEU A 86 -6.36 -3.03 -0.20
CA LEU A 86 -5.17 -3.21 0.62
C LEU A 86 -5.16 -4.59 1.30
N ALA A 87 -6.26 -5.00 1.92
CA ALA A 87 -6.37 -6.29 2.59
C ALA A 87 -6.12 -7.45 1.62
N ILE A 88 -6.71 -7.42 0.42
CA ILE A 88 -6.50 -8.42 -0.62
C ILE A 88 -5.03 -8.46 -1.05
N SER A 89 -4.42 -7.31 -1.32
CA SER A 89 -3.01 -7.24 -1.71
C SER A 89 -2.08 -7.80 -0.63
N GLN A 90 -2.35 -7.52 0.65
CA GLN A 90 -1.55 -8.05 1.76
C GLN A 90 -1.69 -9.56 1.90
N VAL A 91 -2.90 -10.11 1.70
CA VAL A 91 -3.13 -11.56 1.68
C VAL A 91 -2.34 -12.20 0.53
N LEU A 92 -2.38 -11.63 -0.67
CA LEU A 92 -1.66 -12.16 -1.83
C LEU A 92 -0.14 -12.12 -1.69
N ILE A 93 0.42 -11.17 -0.93
CA ILE A 93 1.87 -11.12 -0.63
C ILE A 93 2.26 -12.19 0.39
N GLY A 94 1.37 -12.55 1.30
CA GLY A 94 1.63 -13.52 2.36
C GLY A 94 1.53 -14.99 1.96
N PHE A 95 0.94 -15.30 0.80
CA PHE A 95 0.83 -16.65 0.22
C PHE A 95 1.82 -16.83 -0.93
#